data_AF-A0A1V3X9F3-F1
#
_entry.id   AF-A0A1V3X9F3-F1
#
_cell.length_a   1.000
_cell.length_b   1.000
_cell.length_c   1.000
_cell.angle_alpha   90.00
_cell.angle_beta   90.00
_cell.angle_gamma   90.00
#
_symmetry.space_group_name_H-M   'P 1'
#
loop_
_entity.id
_entity.type
_entity.pdbx_description
1 polymer ?
#
loop_
_entity_poly.entity_id
_entity_poly.type
_entity_poly.pdbx_seq_one_letter_code
_entity_poly.pdbx_strand_id
1 'polypeptide(L)' 'MLHERTLRGRPALDIAGNGRYARQLVEAAEQYRDMRLAQGIDIESLDVDRLQEINGADMAEAIASVHAHLNMRE' A
#
# COMPACT_ATOMS: atom_id res chain seq x y z
N MET A 1 -14.74 4.74 4.01
CA MET A 1 -14.11 3.40 4.18
C MET A 1 -14.58 2.44 3.10
N LEU A 2 -13.80 1.40 2.73
CA LEU A 2 -14.15 0.48 1.64
C LEU A 2 -15.46 -0.29 1.84
N HIS A 3 -15.87 -0.52 3.08
CA HIS A 3 -17.15 -1.16 3.40
C HIS A 3 -18.35 -0.23 3.17
N GLU A 4 -18.13 1.08 3.10
CA GLU A 4 -19.17 2.10 2.92
C GLU A 4 -19.36 2.46 1.43
N ARG A 5 -18.48 1.97 0.55
CA ARG A 5 -18.48 2.32 -0.88
C ARG A 5 -18.98 1.18 -1.74
N THR A 6 -19.78 1.51 -2.75
CA THR A 6 -20.28 0.56 -3.74
C THR A 6 -19.60 0.80 -5.08
N LEU A 7 -19.04 -0.24 -5.70
CA LEU A 7 -18.49 -0.23 -7.05
C LEU A 7 -19.27 -1.25 -7.88
N ARG A 8 -19.72 -0.86 -9.08
CA ARG A 8 -20.46 -1.77 -9.99
C ARG A 8 -21.63 -2.51 -9.31
N GLY A 9 -22.32 -1.86 -8.38
CA GLY A 9 -23.46 -2.45 -7.65
C GLY A 9 -23.11 -3.43 -6.53
N ARG A 10 -21.83 -3.59 -6.17
CA ARG A 10 -21.37 -4.44 -5.05
C ARG A 10 -20.50 -3.63 -4.08
N PRO A 11 -20.43 -4.00 -2.79
CA PRO A 11 -19.47 -3.40 -1.87
C PRO A 11 -18.06 -3.40 -2.48
N ALA A 12 -17.35 -2.27 -2.42
CA ALA A 12 -16.01 -2.12 -2.97
C ALA A 12 -15.04 -3.16 -2.40
N LEU A 13 -15.29 -3.53 -1.14
CA LEU A 13 -14.61 -4.60 -0.43
C LEU A 13 -14.74 -5.98 -1.11
N ASP A 14 -15.91 -6.32 -1.66
CA ASP A 14 -16.15 -7.60 -2.35
C ASP A 14 -15.39 -7.68 -3.67
N ILE A 15 -15.25 -6.54 -4.35
CA ILE A 15 -14.56 -6.44 -5.63
C ILE A 15 -13.05 -6.53 -5.42
N ALA A 16 -12.53 -5.79 -4.43
CA ALA A 16 -11.14 -5.90 -4.05
C ALA A 16 -10.83 -7.32 -3.55
N GLY A 17 -11.76 -7.94 -2.84
CA GLY A 17 -11.62 -9.24 -2.20
C GLY A 17 -10.65 -9.14 -1.04
N ASN A 18 -11.14 -9.13 0.20
CA ASN A 18 -10.37 -8.86 1.43
C ASN A 18 -8.90 -9.29 1.43
N GLY A 19 -8.61 -10.56 1.11
CA GLY A 19 -7.24 -11.07 1.07
C GLY A 19 -6.40 -10.54 -0.11
N ARG A 20 -7.02 -10.28 -1.26
CA ARG A 20 -6.36 -9.59 -2.39
C ARG A 20 -6.11 -8.12 -2.08
N TYR A 21 -7.08 -7.42 -1.49
CA TYR A 21 -6.88 -6.04 -1.06
C TYR A 21 -5.73 -5.91 -0.06
N ALA A 22 -5.74 -6.72 1.00
CA ALA A 22 -4.69 -6.70 2.01
C ALA A 22 -3.31 -6.99 1.41
N ARG A 23 -3.20 -7.98 0.51
CA ARG A 23 -1.95 -8.28 -0.19
C ARG A 23 -1.50 -7.13 -1.07
N GLN A 24 -2.39 -6.55 -1.87
CA GLN A 24 -2.08 -5.41 -2.75
C GLN A 24 -1.56 -4.21 -1.95
N LEU A 25 -2.13 -3.96 -0.77
CA LEU A 25 -1.63 -2.90 0.12
C LEU A 25 -0.21 -3.19 0.61
N VAL A 26 0.06 -4.42 1.08
CA VAL A 26 1.38 -4.79 1.59
C VAL A 26 2.42 -4.75 0.45
N GLU A 27 2.12 -5.35 -0.70
CA GLU A 27 3.01 -5.34 -1.88
C GLU A 27 3.32 -3.91 -2.33
N ALA A 28 2.32 -3.02 -2.37
CA ALA A 28 2.54 -1.61 -2.71
C ALA A 28 3.37 -0.90 -1.64
N ALA A 29 3.12 -1.16 -0.35
CA ALA A 29 3.87 -0.54 0.73
C ALA A 29 5.33 -0.99 0.78
N GLU A 30 5.62 -2.25 0.45
CA GLU A 30 6.98 -2.76 0.25
C GLU A 30 7.70 -1.98 -0.87
N GLN A 31 7.02 -1.71 -1.99
CA GLN A 31 7.60 -0.89 -3.08
C GLN A 31 7.92 0.55 -2.64
N TYR A 32 7.04 1.17 -1.85
CA TYR A 32 7.29 2.52 -1.33
C TYR A 32 8.41 2.55 -0.29
N ARG A 33 8.47 1.55 0.62
CA ARG A 33 9.60 1.36 1.52
C ARG A 33 10.90 1.26 0.73
N ASP A 34 10.94 0.40 -0.28
CA ASP A 34 12.15 0.17 -1.07
C ASP A 34 12.60 1.44 -1.79
N MET A 35 11.65 2.21 -2.35
CA MET A 35 11.97 3.48 -3.00
C MET A 35 12.46 4.54 -2.00
N ARG A 36 11.85 4.61 -0.81
CA ARG A 36 12.29 5.49 0.29
C ARG A 36 13.71 5.14 0.76
N LEU A 37 14.00 3.85 0.94
CA LEU A 37 15.32 3.39 1.36
C LEU A 37 16.37 3.62 0.25
N ALA A 38 16.01 3.43 -1.02
CA ALA A 38 16.89 3.69 -2.16
C ALA A 38 17.24 5.18 -2.33
N GLN A 39 16.38 6.09 -1.86
CA GLN A 39 16.66 7.53 -1.82
C GLN A 39 17.52 7.95 -0.62
N GLY A 40 17.66 7.08 0.39
CA GLY A 40 18.58 7.26 1.51
C GLY A 40 20.03 7.05 1.07
N ILE A 41 20.90 8.01 1.40
CA ILE A 41 22.31 7.99 0.94
C ILE A 41 23.19 7.10 1.84
N ASP A 42 22.72 6.75 3.05
CA ASP A 42 23.50 6.04 4.06
C ASP A 42 23.20 4.54 4.08
N ILE A 43 23.92 3.79 3.23
CA ILE A 43 23.87 2.33 3.16
C ILE A 43 24.40 1.68 4.45
N GLU A 44 25.34 2.34 5.14
CA GLU A 44 25.94 1.80 6.37
C GLU A 44 24.93 1.75 7.52
N SER A 45 23.91 2.61 7.48
CA SER A 45 22.77 2.61 8.40
C SER A 45 21.66 1.59 8.08
N LEU A 46 21.75 0.88 6.95
CA LEU A 46 20.69 0.01 6.43
C LEU A 46 20.79 -1.42 6.98
N ASP A 47 20.27 -1.63 8.19
CA ASP A 47 20.21 -2.95 8.82
C ASP A 47 18.96 -3.76 8.40
N VAL A 48 18.87 -5.00 8.90
CA VAL A 48 17.76 -5.92 8.59
C VAL A 48 16.42 -5.37 9.06
N ASP A 49 16.37 -4.73 10.23
CA ASP A 49 15.14 -4.18 10.78
C ASP A 49 14.61 -3.06 9.87
N ARG A 50 15.50 -2.18 9.39
CA ARG A 50 15.16 -1.10 8.44
C ARG A 50 14.73 -1.61 7.07
N LEU A 51 15.35 -2.69 6.58
CA LEU A 51 14.95 -3.32 5.32
C LEU A 51 13.55 -3.96 5.40
N GLN A 52 13.10 -4.34 6.59
CA GLN A 52 11.80 -4.99 6.79
C GLN A 52 10.70 -4.00 7.17
N GLU A 53 11.04 -2.90 7.84
CA GLU A 53 10.08 -1.92 8.35
C GLU A 53 9.32 -1.18 7.24
N ILE A 54 8.02 -1.44 7.16
CA ILE A 54 7.04 -0.60 6.45
C ILE A 54 6.48 0.40 7.47
N ASN A 55 6.69 1.69 7.24
CA ASN A 55 6.19 2.73 8.13
C ASN A 55 4.85 3.32 7.66
N GLY A 56 4.31 4.27 8.43
CA GLY A 56 3.02 4.89 8.11
C GLY A 56 3.01 5.68 6.80
N ALA A 57 4.14 6.26 6.38
CA ALA A 57 4.23 6.99 5.11
C ALA A 57 4.18 6.02 3.91
N ASP A 58 4.90 4.91 3.99
CA ASP A 58 4.87 3.85 2.97
C ASP A 58 3.44 3.31 2.80
N MET A 59 2.73 3.10 3.92
CA MET A 59 1.33 2.66 3.91
C MET A 59 0.36 3.70 3.36
N ALA A 60 0.57 4.98 3.64
CA ALA A 60 -0.30 6.04 3.13
C ALA A 60 -0.22 6.15 1.59
N GLU A 61 0.99 6.11 1.05
CA GLU A 61 1.24 6.10 -0.40
C GLU A 61 0.68 4.83 -1.05
N ALA A 62 0.86 3.67 -0.41
CA ALA A 62 0.30 2.41 -0.87
C ALA A 62 -1.24 2.44 -0.96
N ILE A 63 -1.92 2.97 0.06
CA ILE A 63 -3.38 3.11 0.06
C ILE A 63 -3.83 4.00 -1.10
N ALA A 64 -3.21 5.17 -1.26
CA ALA A 64 -3.53 6.10 -2.35
C ALA A 64 -3.34 5.45 -3.73
N SER A 65 -2.23 4.74 -3.93
CA SER A 65 -1.89 4.04 -5.17
C SER A 65 -2.86 2.89 -5.51
N VAL A 66 -3.15 2.03 -4.54
CA VAL A 66 -4.07 0.90 -4.72
C VAL A 66 -5.49 1.41 -4.97
N HIS A 67 -5.95 2.43 -4.25
CA HIS A 67 -7.27 3.02 -4.49
C HIS A 67 -7.34 3.67 -5.87
N ALA A 68 -6.29 4.35 -6.30
CA ALA A 68 -6.21 4.89 -7.65
C ALA A 68 -6.33 3.79 -8.72
N HIS A 69 -5.60 2.68 -8.57
CA HIS A 69 -5.61 1.57 -9.52
C HIS A 69 -6.97 0.85 -9.58
N LEU A 70 -7.65 0.70 -8.45
CA LEU A 70 -8.98 0.10 -8.38
C LEU A 70 -10.09 1.02 -8.92
N ASN A 71 -9.74 2.18 -9.51
CA ASN A 71 -10.67 3.26 -9.87
C ASN A 71 -11.54 3.68 -8.68
N MET A 72 -10.98 3.59 -7.48
CA MET A 72 -11.56 4.07 -6.23
C MET A 72 -11.03 5.48 -5.92
N ARG A 73 -10.74 6.29 -6.93
CA ARG A 73 -10.47 7.72 -6.72
C ARG A 73 -11.74 8.40 -6.20
N GLU A 74 -11.58 9.31 -5.25
CA GLU A 74 -12.67 10.13 -4.70
C GLU A 74 -13.43 10.88 -5.80
#